data_AF-A0A0Q8SU09-F1
#
_entry.id   AF-A0A0Q8SU09-F1
#
_cell.length_a   1.000
_cell.length_b   1.000
_cell.length_c   1.000
_cell.angle_alpha   90.00
_cell.angle_beta   90.00
_cell.angle_gamma   90.00
#
_symmetry.space_group_name_H-M   'P 1'
#
loop_
_entity.id
_entity.type
_entity.pdbx_description
1 polymer ?
#
loop_
_entity_poly.entity_id
_entity_poly.type
_entity_poly.pdbx_seq_one_letter_code
_entity_poly.pdbx_strand_id
1 'polypeptide(L)'
;MSAALLTAPRPGKEPVVCALLQSDGAGQPCPACQAAQARAHSPLFRAHCHGCKVRALAQGPQFWRSLKEGAHTDAYQGELAAVFGVAGAAAGHAMVLAEYRRLGALQDNAARCGVLPPGSRSYATDGSDIDTHNNDAGRAC
;
A
#
# COMPACT_ATOMS: atom_id res chain seq x y z
N MET A 1 42.50 18.31 20.56
CA MET A 1 41.40 17.74 21.36
C MET A 1 40.12 17.97 20.59
N SER A 2 39.65 16.96 19.84
CA SER A 2 38.46 17.09 18.99
C SER A 2 37.38 16.16 19.50
N ALA A 3 36.26 16.77 19.92
CA ALA A 3 35.09 16.11 20.44
C ALA A 3 34.36 15.36 19.30
N ALA A 4 34.17 14.05 19.48
CA ALA A 4 33.27 13.25 18.66
C ALA A 4 31.84 13.45 19.16
N LEU A 5 31.05 14.27 18.45
CA LEU A 5 29.60 14.33 18.63
C LEU A 5 28.97 13.12 17.95
N LEU A 6 28.64 12.10 18.76
CA LEU A 6 27.75 11.01 18.40
C LEU A 6 26.37 11.59 18.07
N THR A 7 26.04 11.64 16.78
CA THR A 7 24.70 12.02 16.33
C THR A 7 23.81 10.78 16.40
N ALA A 8 22.98 10.70 17.43
CA ALA A 8 21.93 9.69 17.51
C ALA A 8 20.90 9.90 16.38
N PRO A 9 20.40 8.83 15.73
CA PRO A 9 19.36 8.97 14.72
C PRO A 9 18.03 9.42 15.37
N ARG A 10 17.40 10.44 14.78
CA ARG A 10 16.09 10.98 15.20
C ARG A 10 14.98 9.99 14.84
N PRO A 11 14.05 9.65 15.75
CA PRO A 11 12.87 8.87 15.41
C PRO A 11 11.84 9.81 14.77
N GLY A 12 11.37 9.50 13.56
CA GLY A 12 10.19 10.18 13.00
C GLY A 12 10.18 10.51 11.51
N LYS A 13 11.11 10.01 10.70
CA LYS A 13 11.09 10.23 9.23
C LYS A 13 11.47 8.99 8.42
N GLU A 14 10.88 7.85 8.72
CA GLU A 14 10.86 6.77 7.73
C GLU A 14 9.47 6.72 7.08
N PRO A 15 9.38 6.65 5.73
CA PRO A 15 8.12 6.35 5.09
C PRO A 15 7.68 4.98 5.60
N VAL A 16 6.54 4.95 6.31
CA VAL A 16 5.94 3.76 6.97
C VAL A 16 5.85 2.54 6.04
N VAL A 17 5.91 2.75 4.72
CA VAL A 17 5.93 1.72 3.67
C VAL A 17 7.22 0.88 3.67
N CYS A 18 8.39 1.45 4.03
CA CYS A 18 9.67 0.72 3.98
C CYS A 18 9.83 -0.31 5.11
N ALA A 19 9.23 -0.08 6.27
CA ALA A 19 9.34 -0.99 7.42
C ALA A 19 8.62 -2.34 7.19
N LEU A 20 7.69 -2.41 6.23
CA LEU A 20 6.83 -3.57 5.96
C LEU A 20 7.41 -4.58 4.97
N LEU A 21 8.58 -4.27 4.42
CA LEU A 21 9.31 -5.10 3.49
C LEU A 21 10.16 -6.18 4.20
N GLN A 22 10.34 -6.05 5.51
CA GLN A 22 11.20 -6.92 6.31
C GLN A 22 10.48 -8.24 6.61
N SER A 23 10.96 -9.31 5.99
CA SER A 23 10.49 -10.68 6.23
C SER A 23 11.43 -11.29 7.27
N ASP A 24 11.00 -11.48 8.52
CA ASP A 24 11.59 -12.29 9.62
C ASP A 24 13.14 -12.47 9.73
N GLY A 25 13.96 -11.59 9.16
CA GLY A 25 15.41 -11.72 9.18
C GLY A 25 16.09 -10.86 8.12
N ALA A 26 16.94 -9.94 8.57
CA ALA A 26 17.90 -9.18 7.79
C ALA A 26 17.33 -8.31 6.63
N GLY A 27 16.50 -7.31 6.95
CA GLY A 27 16.50 -5.99 6.30
C GLY A 27 16.22 -5.87 4.79
N GLN A 28 16.06 -6.97 4.04
CA GLN A 28 15.84 -6.94 2.60
C GLN A 28 14.37 -7.16 2.25
N PRO A 29 13.85 -6.40 1.27
CA PRO A 29 12.48 -6.55 0.81
C PRO A 29 12.21 -7.93 0.24
N CYS A 30 11.05 -8.48 0.59
CA CYS A 30 10.57 -9.71 -0.03
C CYS A 30 10.58 -9.57 -1.58
N PRO A 31 11.08 -10.55 -2.37
CA PRO A 31 11.20 -10.38 -3.83
C PRO A 31 9.87 -10.07 -4.52
N ALA A 32 8.78 -10.64 -4.01
CA ALA A 32 7.43 -10.36 -4.49
C ALA A 32 7.00 -8.90 -4.22
N CYS A 33 7.41 -8.35 -3.10
CA CYS A 33 7.16 -6.98 -2.69
C CYS A 33 8.02 -6.02 -3.50
N GLN A 34 9.28 -6.36 -3.75
CA GLN A 34 10.17 -5.60 -4.61
C GLN A 34 9.62 -5.50 -6.04
N ALA A 35 9.15 -6.61 -6.61
CA ALA A 35 8.49 -6.61 -7.92
C ALA A 35 7.23 -5.71 -7.94
N ALA A 36 6.46 -5.72 -6.85
CA ALA A 36 5.25 -4.91 -6.69
C ALA A 36 5.52 -3.41 -6.49
N GLN A 37 6.78 -2.98 -6.31
CA GLN A 37 7.13 -1.56 -6.25
C GLN A 37 7.01 -0.89 -7.63
N ALA A 38 7.30 -1.62 -8.70
CA ALA A 38 7.30 -1.08 -10.06
C ALA A 38 6.05 -1.45 -10.87
N ARG A 39 5.24 -2.41 -10.40
CA ARG A 39 4.08 -2.93 -11.12
C ARG A 39 2.89 -3.08 -10.19
N ALA A 40 1.78 -2.43 -10.53
CA ALA A 40 0.55 -2.51 -9.74
C ALA A 40 0.00 -3.95 -9.67
N HIS A 41 0.00 -4.68 -10.79
CA HIS A 41 -0.57 -6.02 -10.90
C HIS A 41 0.48 -7.15 -10.82
N SER A 42 1.35 -7.11 -9.81
CA SER A 42 2.31 -8.20 -9.60
C SER A 42 1.58 -9.49 -9.17
N PRO A 43 1.72 -10.61 -9.90
CA PRO A 43 1.10 -11.89 -9.51
C PRO A 43 1.85 -12.59 -8.38
N LEU A 44 3.00 -12.06 -7.97
CA LEU A 44 3.87 -12.70 -6.99
C LEU A 44 3.39 -12.37 -5.57
N PHE A 45 3.16 -13.41 -4.79
CA PHE A 45 2.83 -13.32 -3.36
C PHE A 45 3.62 -14.37 -2.58
N ARG A 46 3.99 -14.04 -1.34
CA ARG A 46 4.57 -15.00 -0.39
C ARG A 46 3.67 -15.07 0.83
N ALA A 47 3.22 -16.28 1.18
CA ALA A 47 2.23 -16.52 2.23
C ALA A 47 2.66 -15.94 3.60
N HIS A 48 3.95 -16.01 3.93
CA HIS A 48 4.47 -15.56 5.22
C HIS A 48 4.97 -14.10 5.21
N CYS A 49 4.95 -13.42 4.07
CA CYS A 49 5.38 -12.03 4.03
C CYS A 49 4.24 -11.07 4.40
N HIS A 50 4.46 -10.26 5.41
CA HIS A 50 3.49 -9.27 5.87
C HIS A 50 3.08 -8.30 4.75
N GLY A 51 4.03 -7.70 4.02
CA GLY A 51 3.72 -6.83 2.88
C GLY A 51 2.95 -7.52 1.74
N CYS A 52 3.15 -8.83 1.53
CA CYS A 52 2.33 -9.58 0.57
C CYS A 52 0.89 -9.76 1.07
N LYS A 53 0.69 -10.00 2.37
CA LYS A 53 -0.65 -10.08 2.96
C LYS A 53 -1.40 -8.75 2.85
N VAL A 54 -0.73 -7.63 3.16
CA VAL A 54 -1.30 -6.28 3.00
C VAL A 54 -1.74 -6.02 1.57
N ARG A 55 -0.88 -6.35 0.59
CA ARG A 55 -1.20 -6.19 -0.83
C ARG A 55 -2.36 -7.09 -1.28
N ALA A 56 -2.44 -8.31 -0.75
CA ALA A 56 -3.55 -9.21 -1.02
C ALA A 56 -4.87 -8.64 -0.48
N LEU A 57 -4.86 -8.11 0.74
CA LEU A 57 -6.03 -7.43 1.34
C LEU A 57 -6.44 -6.19 0.53
N ALA A 58 -5.49 -5.36 0.12
CA ALA A 58 -5.76 -4.14 -0.65
C ALA A 58 -6.38 -4.40 -2.03
N GLN A 59 -6.17 -5.59 -2.60
CA GLN A 59 -6.77 -6.01 -3.87
C GLN A 59 -7.94 -6.98 -3.67
N GLY A 60 -8.25 -7.35 -2.43
CA GLY A 60 -9.19 -8.40 -2.06
C GLY A 60 -10.64 -7.93 -2.06
N PRO A 61 -11.61 -8.83 -2.33
CA PRO A 61 -13.02 -8.47 -2.48
C PRO A 61 -13.64 -7.88 -1.20
N GLN A 62 -13.19 -8.28 -0.01
CA GLN A 62 -13.75 -7.77 1.24
C GLN A 62 -13.36 -6.31 1.49
N PHE A 63 -12.14 -5.92 1.14
CA PHE A 63 -11.73 -4.52 1.19
C PHE A 63 -12.54 -3.67 0.21
N TRP A 64 -12.72 -4.12 -1.04
CA TRP A 64 -13.56 -3.43 -2.02
C TRP A 64 -15.01 -3.26 -1.56
N ARG A 65 -15.59 -4.31 -0.96
CA ARG A 65 -16.92 -4.23 -0.37
C ARG A 65 -16.96 -3.19 0.76
N SER A 66 -15.94 -3.17 1.64
CA SER A 66 -15.83 -2.18 2.71
C SER A 66 -15.74 -0.73 2.20
N LEU A 67 -15.01 -0.51 1.10
CA LEU A 67 -14.95 0.80 0.45
C LEU A 67 -16.29 1.21 -0.14
N LYS A 68 -16.97 0.29 -0.83
CA LYS A 68 -18.28 0.55 -1.45
C LYS A 68 -19.37 0.84 -0.42
N GLU A 69 -19.34 0.16 0.72
CA GLU A 69 -20.31 0.33 1.80
C GLU A 69 -19.95 1.49 2.74
N GLY A 70 -18.73 2.04 2.64
CA GLY A 70 -18.25 3.10 3.53
C GLY A 70 -18.08 2.65 4.99
N ALA A 71 -18.06 1.34 5.24
CA ALA A 71 -18.03 0.73 6.56
C ALA A 71 -17.11 -0.51 6.58
N HIS A 72 -16.48 -0.77 7.74
CA HIS A 72 -15.69 -1.99 7.93
C HIS A 72 -16.64 -3.17 8.16
N THR A 73 -16.85 -3.98 7.12
CA THR A 73 -17.69 -5.18 7.21
C THR A 73 -17.06 -6.22 8.13
N ASP A 74 -17.89 -7.05 8.77
CA ASP A 74 -17.41 -8.14 9.65
C ASP A 74 -16.42 -9.07 8.94
N ALA A 75 -16.67 -9.36 7.66
CA ALA A 75 -15.78 -10.16 6.84
C ALA A 75 -14.39 -9.50 6.65
N TYR A 76 -14.36 -8.20 6.37
CA TYR A 76 -13.11 -7.45 6.24
C TYR A 76 -12.38 -7.30 7.58
N GLN A 77 -13.11 -7.07 8.68
CA GLN A 77 -12.54 -7.05 10.03
C GLN A 77 -11.92 -8.41 10.40
N GLY A 78 -12.55 -9.52 10.01
CA GLY A 78 -11.99 -10.86 10.18
C GLY A 78 -10.67 -11.05 9.44
N GLU A 79 -10.56 -10.58 8.20
CA GLU A 79 -9.32 -10.63 7.42
C GLU A 79 -8.22 -9.75 8.04
N LEU A 80 -8.56 -8.56 8.54
CA LEU A 80 -7.61 -7.70 9.26
C LEU A 80 -7.13 -8.36 10.55
N ALA A 81 -8.04 -8.92 11.35
CA ALA A 81 -7.68 -9.62 12.58
C ALA A 81 -6.79 -10.84 12.32
N ALA A 82 -6.99 -11.56 11.21
CA ALA A 82 -6.16 -12.69 10.82
C ALA A 82 -4.71 -12.30 10.45
N VAL A 83 -4.50 -11.09 9.91
CA VAL A 83 -3.17 -10.62 9.50
C VAL A 83 -2.45 -9.84 10.60
N PHE A 84 -3.18 -8.97 11.31
CA PHE A 84 -2.62 -8.00 12.25
C PHE A 84 -2.95 -8.29 13.73
N GLY A 85 -3.79 -9.29 14.00
CA GLY A 85 -4.42 -9.49 15.30
C GLY A 85 -5.55 -8.49 15.56
N VAL A 86 -6.44 -8.83 16.50
CA VAL A 86 -7.61 -8.00 16.84
C VAL A 86 -7.19 -6.60 17.29
N ALA A 87 -6.16 -6.50 18.13
CA ALA A 87 -5.63 -5.21 18.61
C ALA A 87 -4.97 -4.39 17.49
N GLY A 88 -4.49 -5.03 16.43
CA GLY A 88 -3.80 -4.39 15.31
C GLY A 88 -4.71 -4.03 14.13
N ALA A 89 -5.99 -4.41 14.15
CA ALA A 89 -6.87 -4.30 12.99
C ALA A 89 -7.02 -2.86 12.46
N ALA A 90 -7.14 -1.87 13.35
CA ALA A 90 -7.26 -0.46 12.96
C ALA A 90 -5.99 0.07 12.26
N ALA A 91 -4.80 -0.24 12.80
CA ALA A 91 -3.53 0.10 12.15
C ALA A 91 -3.36 -0.66 10.83
N GLY A 92 -3.80 -1.93 10.80
CA GLY A 92 -3.82 -2.76 9.60
C GLY A 92 -4.69 -2.17 8.49
N HIS A 93 -5.87 -1.66 8.81
CA HIS A 93 -6.73 -0.96 7.83
C HIS A 93 -6.01 0.25 7.21
N ALA A 94 -5.38 1.09 8.04
CA ALA A 94 -4.63 2.25 7.55
C ALA A 94 -3.52 1.84 6.57
N MET A 95 -2.84 0.72 6.84
CA MET A 95 -1.84 0.18 5.94
C MET A 95 -2.42 -0.38 4.63
N VAL A 96 -3.53 -1.10 4.70
CA VAL A 96 -4.24 -1.62 3.51
C VAL A 96 -4.69 -0.46 2.62
N LEU A 97 -5.21 0.61 3.22
CA LEU A 97 -5.60 1.82 2.49
C LEU A 97 -4.40 2.53 1.85
N ALA A 98 -3.26 2.61 2.55
CA ALA A 98 -2.03 3.18 2.01
C ALA A 98 -1.51 2.36 0.81
N GLU A 99 -1.54 1.03 0.91
CA GLU A 99 -1.13 0.14 -0.18
C GLU A 99 -2.10 0.25 -1.37
N TYR A 100 -3.40 0.31 -1.13
CA TYR A 100 -4.41 0.55 -2.17
C TYR A 100 -4.12 1.84 -2.96
N ARG A 101 -3.86 2.95 -2.26
CA ARG A 101 -3.51 4.23 -2.88
C ARG A 101 -2.21 4.14 -3.69
N ARG A 102 -1.20 3.43 -3.17
CA ARG A 102 0.06 3.21 -3.89
C ARG A 102 -0.15 2.44 -5.20
N LEU A 103 -0.99 1.41 -5.19
CA LEU A 103 -1.34 0.63 -6.37
C LEU A 103 -2.10 1.48 -7.40
N GLY A 104 -3.05 2.30 -6.96
CA GLY A 104 -3.75 3.26 -7.82
C GLY A 104 -2.79 4.25 -8.48
N ALA A 105 -1.86 4.84 -7.73
CA ALA A 105 -0.85 5.74 -8.28
C ALA A 105 0.03 5.06 -9.35
N LEU A 106 0.41 3.79 -9.14
CA LEU A 106 1.15 3.03 -10.15
C LEU A 106 0.33 2.77 -11.42
N GLN A 107 -0.97 2.50 -11.30
CA GLN A 107 -1.87 2.32 -12.44
C GLN A 107 -2.06 3.62 -13.21
N ASP A 108 -2.29 4.73 -12.50
CA ASP A 108 -2.44 6.04 -13.10
C ASP A 108 -1.17 6.46 -13.84
N ASN A 109 0.01 6.22 -13.25
CA ASN A 109 1.28 6.47 -13.93
C ASN A 109 1.40 5.59 -15.18
N ALA A 110 1.13 4.29 -15.09
CA ALA A 110 1.19 3.40 -16.25
C ALA A 110 0.23 3.82 -17.38
N ALA A 111 -0.98 4.28 -17.04
CA ALA A 111 -1.95 4.81 -17.99
C ALA A 111 -1.46 6.12 -18.64
N ARG A 112 -0.92 7.05 -17.85
CA ARG A 112 -0.36 8.32 -18.35
C ARG A 112 0.80 8.10 -19.33
N CYS A 113 1.64 7.10 -19.09
CA CYS A 113 2.79 6.80 -19.95
C CYS A 113 2.45 5.93 -21.16
N GLY A 114 1.17 5.63 -21.41
CA GLY A 114 0.73 4.83 -22.56
C GLY A 114 1.14 3.35 -22.50
N VAL A 115 1.53 2.86 -21.32
CA VAL A 115 1.87 1.44 -21.08
C VAL A 115 0.61 0.59 -20.96
N LEU A 116 -0.51 1.21 -20.60
CA LEU A 116 -1.82 0.59 -20.60
C LEU A 116 -2.70 1.18 -21.73
N PRO A 117 -3.53 0.38 -22.40
CA PRO A 117 -4.42 0.87 -23.46
C PRO A 117 -5.41 1.91 -22.91
N PRO A 118 -5.74 2.96 -23.68
CA PRO A 118 -6.75 3.94 -23.27
C PRO A 118 -8.09 3.22 -23.04
N GLY A 119 -8.59 3.27 -21.80
CA GLY A 119 -9.79 2.56 -21.37
C GLY A 119 -9.56 1.48 -20.31
N SER A 120 -8.32 1.19 -19.92
CA SER A 120 -8.00 0.25 -18.83
C SER A 120 -8.15 0.84 -17.42
N ARG A 121 -8.87 1.97 -17.25
CA ARG A 121 -9.28 2.44 -15.91
C ARG A 121 -10.14 1.34 -15.30
N SER A 122 -9.52 0.50 -14.48
CA SER A 122 -10.24 -0.46 -13.65
C SER A 122 -10.99 0.35 -12.61
N TYR A 123 -12.24 0.71 -12.91
CA TYR A 123 -13.36 0.95 -11.99
C TYR A 123 -12.93 1.43 -10.60
N ALA A 124 -12.35 2.62 -10.56
CA ALA A 124 -12.11 3.37 -9.35
C ALA A 124 -12.38 4.84 -9.69
N THR A 125 -13.67 5.16 -9.85
CA THR A 125 -14.34 6.48 -9.72
C THR A 125 -15.56 6.53 -10.65
N ASP A 126 -16.65 5.87 -10.26
CA ASP A 126 -17.99 6.31 -10.68
C ASP A 126 -18.80 6.41 -9.40
N GLY A 127 -18.78 7.61 -8.81
CA GLY A 127 -19.43 7.88 -7.53
C GLY A 127 -18.85 9.09 -6.83
N SER A 128 -19.21 10.27 -7.34
CA SER A 128 -19.28 11.54 -6.62
C SER A 128 -17.97 12.28 -6.33
N ASP A 129 -17.76 13.36 -7.08
CA ASP A 129 -17.51 14.71 -6.55
C ASP A 129 -16.82 14.78 -5.18
N ILE A 130 -15.52 14.46 -5.13
CA ILE A 130 -14.63 14.95 -4.08
C ILE A 130 -13.56 15.78 -4.77
N ASP A 131 -13.85 17.08 -4.84
CA ASP A 131 -12.96 18.22 -5.01
C ASP A 131 -11.51 17.91 -5.46
N THR A 132 -11.33 17.88 -6.78
CA THR A 132 -10.01 17.95 -7.37
C THR A 132 -9.50 19.39 -7.30
N HIS A 133 -8.97 19.77 -6.14
CA HIS A 133 -8.11 20.93 -6.02
C HIS A 133 -6.70 20.50 -5.61
N ASN A 134 -5.83 20.58 -6.62
CA ASN A 134 -4.39 20.85 -6.56
C ASN A 134 -3.63 20.22 -5.38
N ASN A 135 -2.74 19.30 -5.72
CA ASN A 135 -1.32 19.59 -5.57
C ASN A 135 -0.50 18.76 -6.55
N ASP A 136 0.27 19.47 -7.38
CA ASP A 136 1.43 18.96 -8.10
C ASP A 136 2.31 18.14 -7.16
N ALA A 137 2.30 16.82 -7.33
CA ALA A 137 3.41 15.97 -6.94
C ALA A 137 4.10 15.54 -8.23
N GLY A 138 5.15 16.28 -8.56
CA GLY A 138 5.96 16.10 -9.75
C GLY A 138 6.46 14.66 -9.92
N ARG A 139 6.17 14.16 -11.13
CA ARG A 139 6.90 13.20 -11.98
C ARG A 139 7.11 11.76 -11.49
N ALA A 140 6.33 10.85 -12.09
CA ALA A 140 6.74 9.47 -12.36
C ALA A 140 6.25 9.10 -13.77
N CYS A 141 7.23 8.82 -14.64
CA CYS A 141 7.40 9.42 -15.96
C CYS A 141 7.51 10.96 -15.89
#